data_AF-A0A317DLJ6-F1
#
_entry.id   AF-A0A317DLJ6-F1
#
_cell.length_a   1.000
_cell.length_b   1.000
_cell.length_c   1.000
_cell.angle_alpha   90.00
_cell.angle_beta   90.00
_cell.angle_gamma   90.00
#
_symmetry.space_group_name_H-M   'P 1'
#
loop_
_entity.id
_entity.type
_entity.pdbx_description
1 polymer ?
#
loop_
_entity_poly.entity_id
_entity_poly.type
_entity_poly.pdbx_seq_one_letter_code
_entity_poly.pdbx_strand_id
1 'polypeptide(L)'
;MSCPRRQADPTGAGASRGALSPAGSTCLGGPTSSGASTRWPRRVFSLGSDPDPRFSLANERTFLAWIRTSLALFAAGVALEAVNLPIVPGFRRASAIVLILLGAAAPAQAWFGWVRTELALRLGRGLPPPLMAVPVGAGLMLVGVLVLLGLIL
;
A
#
# COMPACT_ATOMS: atom_id res chain seq x y z
N MET A 1 -19.45 23.14 16.38
CA MET A 1 -19.96 23.64 17.68
C MET A 1 -19.77 22.55 18.72
N SER A 2 -19.10 22.90 19.81
CA SER A 2 -18.42 22.02 20.76
C SER A 2 -19.36 21.07 21.51
N CYS A 3 -19.03 19.77 21.53
CA CYS A 3 -19.70 18.79 22.38
C CYS A 3 -18.88 18.59 23.67
N PRO A 4 -19.45 18.83 24.87
CA PRO A 4 -18.72 18.77 26.12
C PRO A 4 -18.52 17.31 26.56
N ARG A 5 -17.27 16.94 26.86
CA ARG A 5 -16.87 15.66 27.43
C ARG A 5 -17.42 15.56 28.86
N ARG A 6 -18.49 14.78 29.05
CA ARG A 6 -19.13 14.52 30.35
C ARG A 6 -18.16 13.73 31.25
N GLN A 7 -17.53 14.41 32.22
CA GLN A 7 -16.77 13.79 33.31
C GLN A 7 -17.77 13.18 34.30
N ALA A 8 -17.57 11.91 34.65
CA ALA A 8 -18.33 11.23 35.69
C ALA A 8 -17.64 11.48 37.03
N ASP A 9 -18.36 12.10 37.96
CA ASP A 9 -17.94 12.32 39.35
C ASP A 9 -18.59 11.25 40.25
N PRO A 10 -17.84 10.52 41.10
CA PRO A 10 -18.40 9.48 41.95
C PRO A 10 -18.51 9.98 43.40
N THR A 11 -19.55 10.75 43.74
CA THR A 11 -19.99 10.88 45.14
C THR A 11 -21.47 11.28 45.19
N GLY A 12 -22.20 10.66 46.12
CA GLY A 12 -23.64 10.44 46.03
C GLY A 12 -24.57 11.54 46.54
N ALA A 13 -25.85 11.15 46.51
CA ALA A 13 -27.02 11.66 47.22
C ALA A 13 -27.89 12.71 46.51
N GLY A 14 -29.12 12.32 46.17
CA GLY A 14 -30.19 13.24 45.79
C GLY A 14 -31.34 12.57 45.05
N ALA A 15 -32.37 12.18 45.79
CA ALA A 15 -33.56 11.50 45.30
C ALA A 15 -34.40 12.31 44.30
N SER A 16 -35.00 11.64 43.32
CA SER A 16 -36.37 11.93 42.86
C SER A 16 -36.89 10.80 41.96
N ARG A 17 -37.90 10.09 42.48
CA ARG A 17 -38.76 9.16 41.74
C ARG A 17 -39.73 9.99 40.92
N GLY A 18 -39.91 9.67 39.64
CA GLY A 18 -40.92 10.28 38.79
C GLY A 18 -41.18 9.48 37.52
N ALA A 19 -42.31 8.79 37.51
CA ALA A 19 -43.13 8.40 36.36
C ALA A 19 -42.55 7.44 35.31
N LEU A 20 -43.07 6.21 35.31
CA LEU A 20 -43.24 5.40 34.11
C LEU A 20 -44.13 6.17 33.11
N SER A 21 -43.72 6.22 31.84
CA SER A 21 -44.61 6.52 30.71
C SER A 21 -44.42 5.46 29.63
N PRO A 22 -45.48 4.72 29.25
CA PRO A 22 -45.47 3.75 28.17
C PRO A 22 -46.12 4.36 26.92
N ALA A 23 -45.38 4.57 25.83
CA ALA A 23 -45.94 4.73 24.49
C ALA A 23 -44.81 4.63 23.46
N GLY A 24 -45.01 3.77 22.47
CA GLY A 24 -44.02 3.43 21.48
C GLY A 24 -43.71 4.53 20.46
N SER A 25 -42.55 4.37 19.86
CA SER A 25 -42.22 4.92 18.55
C SER A 25 -41.36 3.89 17.81
N THR A 26 -42.02 2.86 17.30
CA THR A 26 -41.50 2.09 16.18
C THR A 26 -41.46 3.01 14.95
N CYS A 27 -40.44 2.80 14.12
CA CYS A 27 -40.32 3.28 12.73
C CYS A 27 -39.88 4.74 12.54
N LEU A 28 -38.57 4.93 12.36
CA LEU A 28 -38.11 5.22 11.00
C LEU A 28 -36.77 4.51 10.82
N GLY A 29 -36.82 3.37 10.11
CA GLY A 29 -35.64 2.91 9.40
C GLY A 29 -35.23 4.03 8.46
N GLY A 30 -34.22 4.82 8.87
CA GLY A 30 -33.45 5.57 7.90
C GLY A 30 -32.95 4.56 6.86
N PRO A 31 -32.92 4.91 5.57
CA PRO A 31 -32.40 3.99 4.57
C PRO A 31 -31.05 3.53 5.09
N THR A 32 -30.91 2.24 5.39
CA THR A 32 -29.59 1.62 5.43
C THR A 32 -29.07 1.94 4.05
N SER A 33 -28.24 2.99 3.97
CA SER A 33 -27.37 3.18 2.83
C SER A 33 -26.34 2.06 2.92
N SER A 34 -26.83 0.84 2.65
CA SER A 34 -26.12 -0.20 1.94
C SER A 34 -25.82 0.37 0.56
N GLY A 35 -25.04 1.45 0.55
CA GLY A 35 -24.42 1.97 -0.65
C GLY A 35 -23.51 0.86 -1.08
N ALA A 36 -23.99 0.05 -2.03
CA ALA A 36 -23.20 -0.93 -2.73
C ALA A 36 -21.88 -0.25 -3.07
N SER A 37 -20.81 -0.66 -2.39
CA SER A 37 -19.54 0.05 -2.39
C SER A 37 -19.06 0.22 -3.82
N THR A 38 -19.17 1.43 -4.37
CA THR A 38 -18.71 1.80 -5.72
C THR A 38 -17.19 1.91 -5.78
N ARG A 39 -16.47 1.21 -4.89
CA ARG A 39 -15.00 1.17 -4.87
C ARG A 39 -14.49 0.37 -6.06
N TRP A 40 -13.64 1.03 -6.83
CA TRP A 40 -12.91 0.47 -7.97
C TRP A 40 -11.49 0.08 -7.50
N PRO A 41 -10.91 -1.07 -7.91
CA PRO A 41 -11.44 -2.15 -8.77
C PRO A 41 -12.43 -3.10 -8.07
N ARG A 42 -13.62 -3.25 -8.68
CA ARG A 42 -14.74 -4.03 -8.13
C ARG A 42 -14.40 -5.47 -7.73
N ARG A 43 -13.50 -6.14 -8.48
CA ARG A 43 -13.16 -7.56 -8.24
C ARG A 43 -12.50 -7.83 -6.87
N VAL A 44 -11.76 -6.86 -6.33
CA VAL A 44 -11.10 -7.00 -5.02
C VAL A 44 -12.06 -6.56 -3.92
N PHE A 45 -12.77 -5.45 -4.15
CA PHE A 45 -13.69 -4.86 -3.17
C PHE A 45 -15.01 -5.63 -3.01
N SER A 46 -15.37 -6.51 -3.93
CA SER A 46 -16.58 -7.35 -3.84
C SER A 46 -16.42 -8.62 -3.01
N LEU A 47 -15.21 -8.93 -2.54
CA LEU A 47 -14.88 -10.17 -1.83
C LEU A 47 -14.57 -9.89 -0.36
N GLY A 48 -15.08 -10.75 0.52
CA GLY A 48 -14.81 -10.72 1.96
C GLY A 48 -15.46 -9.54 2.70
N SER A 49 -15.05 -9.33 3.95
CA SER A 49 -15.41 -8.14 4.71
C SER A 49 -14.38 -7.03 4.48
N ASP A 50 -14.79 -5.77 4.63
CA ASP A 50 -13.84 -4.65 4.51
C ASP A 50 -12.75 -4.77 5.60
N PRO A 51 -11.46 -4.71 5.24
CA PRO A 51 -10.35 -4.88 6.17
C PRO A 51 -10.20 -3.64 7.06
N ASP A 52 -9.56 -3.82 8.22
CA ASP A 52 -9.23 -2.72 9.12
C ASP A 52 -8.38 -1.66 8.37
N PRO A 53 -8.81 -0.37 8.36
CA PRO A 53 -8.13 0.70 7.63
C PRO A 53 -6.62 0.80 7.86
N ARG A 54 -6.11 0.42 9.04
CA ARG A 54 -4.66 0.48 9.32
C ARG A 54 -3.84 -0.45 8.43
N PHE A 55 -4.36 -1.63 8.08
CA PHE A 55 -3.66 -2.59 7.23
C PHE A 55 -3.76 -2.19 5.76
N SER A 56 -4.89 -1.62 5.33
CA SER A 56 -5.04 -1.03 3.99
C SER A 56 -4.03 0.09 3.77
N LEU A 57 -3.92 1.04 4.71
CA LEU A 57 -2.94 2.14 4.66
C LEU A 57 -1.49 1.64 4.68
N ALA A 58 -1.21 0.51 5.35
CA ALA A 58 0.12 -0.10 5.32
C ALA A 58 0.45 -0.67 3.93
N ASN A 59 -0.51 -1.33 3.28
CA ASN A 59 -0.38 -1.88 1.93
C ASN A 59 -0.22 -0.78 0.87
N GLU A 60 -0.92 0.34 1.02
CA GLU A 60 -0.73 1.51 0.15
C GLU A 60 0.68 2.09 0.27
N ARG A 61 1.24 2.16 1.50
CA ARG A 61 2.62 2.63 1.71
C ARG A 61 3.64 1.73 1.03
N THR A 62 3.48 0.42 1.06
CA THR A 62 4.39 -0.49 0.36
C THR A 62 4.23 -0.37 -1.15
N PHE A 63 3.00 -0.23 -1.67
CA PHE A 63 2.76 0.05 -3.09
C PHE A 63 3.49 1.32 -3.54
N LEU A 64 3.31 2.43 -2.83
CA LEU A 64 3.96 3.70 -3.17
C LEU A 64 5.48 3.64 -3.03
N ALA A 65 6.00 2.87 -2.07
CA ALA A 65 7.43 2.63 -1.95
C ALA A 65 7.97 1.91 -3.21
N TRP A 66 7.24 0.93 -3.75
CA TRP A 66 7.64 0.25 -4.99
C TRP A 66 7.59 1.17 -6.23
N ILE A 67 6.59 2.06 -6.32
CA ILE A 67 6.55 3.08 -7.37
C ILE A 67 7.75 4.03 -7.27
N ARG A 68 8.11 4.45 -6.05
CA ARG A 68 9.30 5.27 -5.84
C ARG A 68 10.57 4.56 -6.32
N THR A 69 10.74 3.28 -5.97
CA THR A 69 11.89 2.50 -6.41
C THR A 69 11.93 2.38 -7.94
N SER A 70 10.77 2.16 -8.59
CA SER A 70 10.65 2.15 -10.05
C SER A 70 11.18 3.43 -10.70
N LEU A 71 10.73 4.59 -10.19
CA LEU A 71 11.15 5.89 -10.70
C LEU A 71 12.65 6.13 -10.50
N ALA A 72 13.19 5.75 -9.33
CA ALA A 72 14.61 5.87 -9.05
C ALA A 72 15.46 5.01 -10.01
N LEU A 73 15.00 3.79 -10.31
CA LEU A 73 15.69 2.88 -11.24
C LEU A 73 15.66 3.39 -12.68
N PHE A 74 14.51 3.90 -13.14
CA PHE A 74 14.43 4.55 -14.46
C PHE A 74 15.35 5.77 -14.55
N ALA A 75 15.31 6.64 -13.54
CA ALA A 75 16.18 7.83 -13.49
C ALA A 75 17.66 7.44 -13.53
N ALA A 76 18.06 6.42 -12.77
CA ALA A 76 19.45 5.93 -12.77
C ALA A 76 19.85 5.34 -14.14
N GLY A 77 18.99 4.54 -14.77
CA GLY A 77 19.26 3.96 -16.09
C GLY A 77 19.39 5.01 -17.18
N VAL A 78 18.50 6.00 -17.19
CA VAL A 78 18.56 7.14 -18.13
C VAL A 78 19.80 7.99 -17.87
N ALA A 79 20.10 8.31 -16.59
CA ALA A 79 21.27 9.10 -16.24
C ALA A 79 22.58 8.42 -16.66
N LEU A 80 22.65 7.09 -16.55
CA LEU A 80 23.84 6.32 -16.93
C LEU A 80 24.15 6.43 -18.43
N GLU A 81 23.14 6.52 -19.30
CA GLU A 81 23.34 6.73 -20.75
C GLU A 81 23.45 8.22 -21.12
N ALA A 82 22.83 9.12 -20.35
CA ALA A 82 22.85 10.55 -20.63
C ALA A 82 24.20 11.21 -20.29
N VAL A 83 24.93 10.66 -19.32
CA VAL A 83 26.22 11.20 -18.86
C VAL A 83 27.35 10.48 -19.59
N ASN A 84 28.37 11.24 -19.99
CA ASN A 84 29.58 10.66 -20.58
C ASN A 84 30.52 10.16 -19.48
N LEU A 85 30.28 8.93 -19.00
CA LEU A 85 31.18 8.27 -18.06
C LEU A 85 32.34 7.56 -18.78
N PRO A 86 33.54 7.50 -18.17
CA PRO A 86 34.68 6.71 -18.66
C PRO A 86 34.44 5.21 -18.39
N ILE A 87 33.35 4.67 -18.94
CA ILE A 87 32.94 3.28 -18.83
C ILE A 87 32.89 2.73 -20.24
N VAL A 88 33.38 1.50 -20.44
CA VAL A 88 33.25 0.78 -21.70
C VAL A 88 31.78 0.80 -22.18
N PRO A 89 31.49 1.28 -23.41
CA PRO A 89 30.11 1.54 -23.87
C PRO A 89 29.17 0.33 -23.77
N GLY A 90 29.70 -0.88 -23.95
CA GLY A 90 28.93 -2.12 -23.83
C GLY A 90 28.41 -2.37 -22.41
N PHE A 91 29.26 -2.22 -21.40
CA PHE A 91 28.89 -2.41 -20.00
C PHE A 91 27.96 -1.30 -19.49
N ARG A 92 28.19 -0.06 -19.93
CA ARG A 92 27.31 1.07 -19.63
C ARG A 92 25.88 0.83 -20.13
N ARG A 93 25.76 0.45 -21.41
CA ARG A 93 24.46 0.16 -22.04
C ARG A 93 23.77 -1.04 -21.40
N ALA A 94 24.50 -2.12 -21.13
CA ALA A 94 23.96 -3.30 -20.46
C ALA A 94 23.39 -2.94 -19.07
N SER A 95 24.14 -2.16 -18.29
CA SER A 95 23.71 -1.69 -16.97
C SER A 95 22.45 -0.82 -17.04
N ALA A 96 22.38 0.10 -18.00
CA ALA A 96 21.21 0.94 -18.21
C ALA A 96 19.96 0.13 -18.59
N ILE A 97 20.10 -0.87 -19.47
CA ILE A 97 19.01 -1.78 -19.84
C ILE A 97 18.52 -2.54 -18.60
N VAL A 98 19.43 -3.11 -17.79
CA VAL A 98 19.05 -3.83 -16.57
C VAL A 98 18.30 -2.91 -15.60
N LEU A 99 18.77 -1.68 -15.39
CA LEU A 99 18.10 -0.69 -14.53
C LEU A 99 16.68 -0.35 -15.04
N ILE A 100 16.50 -0.16 -16.35
CA ILE A 100 15.18 0.10 -16.94
C ILE A 100 14.26 -1.11 -16.81
N LEU A 101 14.76 -2.33 -17.03
CA LEU A 101 13.96 -3.55 -16.87
C LEU A 101 13.52 -3.75 -15.41
N LEU A 102 14.42 -3.53 -14.44
CA LEU A 102 14.07 -3.55 -13.02
C LEU A 102 13.05 -2.46 -12.67
N GLY A 103 13.24 -1.26 -13.22
CA GLY A 103 12.31 -0.14 -13.10
C GLY A 103 10.91 -0.50 -13.62
N ALA A 104 10.81 -1.22 -14.73
CA ALA A 104 9.54 -1.68 -15.31
C ALA A 104 8.90 -2.85 -14.53
N ALA A 105 9.72 -3.73 -13.94
CA ALA A 105 9.24 -4.84 -13.13
C ALA A 105 8.66 -4.40 -11.77
N ALA A 106 9.23 -3.37 -11.15
CA ALA A 106 8.82 -2.85 -9.85
C ALA A 106 7.32 -2.44 -9.74
N PRO A 107 6.71 -1.66 -10.66
CA PRO A 107 5.30 -1.30 -10.58
C PRO A 107 4.38 -2.48 -10.86
N ALA A 108 4.75 -3.38 -11.77
CA ALA A 108 4.02 -4.63 -11.99
C ALA A 108 3.98 -5.46 -10.69
N GLN A 109 5.13 -5.59 -10.04
CA GLN A 109 5.21 -6.22 -8.73
C GLN A 109 4.37 -5.50 -7.68
N ALA A 110 4.39 -4.17 -7.63
CA ALA A 110 3.61 -3.38 -6.67
C ALA A 110 2.12 -3.73 -6.79
N TRP A 111 1.61 -3.79 -8.02
CA TRP A 111 0.23 -4.15 -8.31
C TRP A 111 -0.11 -5.57 -7.84
N PHE A 112 0.67 -6.58 -8.24
CA PHE A 112 0.40 -7.96 -7.84
C PHE A 112 0.54 -8.18 -6.33
N GLY A 113 1.52 -7.55 -5.69
CA GLY A 113 1.71 -7.60 -4.24
C GLY A 113 0.54 -6.95 -3.48
N TRP A 114 0.07 -5.80 -3.96
CA TRP A 114 -1.07 -5.09 -3.38
C TRP A 114 -2.35 -5.94 -3.46
N VAL A 115 -2.69 -6.47 -4.65
CA VAL A 115 -3.90 -7.29 -4.85
C VAL A 115 -3.88 -8.54 -3.96
N ARG A 116 -2.74 -9.25 -3.90
CA ARG A 116 -2.62 -10.48 -3.10
C ARG A 116 -2.77 -10.20 -1.61
N THR A 117 -2.18 -9.11 -1.11
CA THR A 117 -2.25 -8.72 0.29
C THR A 117 -3.65 -8.25 0.66
N GLU A 118 -4.27 -7.41 -0.17
CA GLU A 118 -5.63 -6.91 0.03
C GLU A 118 -6.64 -8.06 0.06
N LEU A 119 -6.51 -9.02 -0.85
CA LEU A 119 -7.37 -10.20 -0.88
C LEU A 119 -7.14 -11.12 0.33
N ALA A 120 -5.90 -11.29 0.79
CA ALA A 120 -5.59 -12.06 2.00
C ALA A 120 -6.20 -11.41 3.25
N LEU A 121 -6.11 -10.08 3.37
CA LEU A 121 -6.73 -9.33 4.47
C LEU A 121 -8.25 -9.45 4.48
N ARG A 122 -8.90 -9.32 3.31
CA ARG A 122 -10.35 -9.46 3.14
C ARG A 122 -10.88 -10.86 3.45
N LEU A 123 -10.09 -11.88 3.16
CA LEU A 123 -10.45 -13.29 3.37
C LEU A 123 -9.90 -13.89 4.68
N GLY A 124 -9.24 -13.08 5.53
CA GLY A 124 -8.66 -13.55 6.79
C GLY A 124 -7.57 -14.62 6.64
N ARG A 125 -6.85 -14.64 5.51
CA ARG A 125 -5.78 -15.61 5.23
C ARG A 125 -4.41 -15.09 5.69
N GLY A 126 -3.46 -16.00 5.90
CA GLY A 126 -2.07 -15.64 6.22
C GLY A 126 -1.43 -14.75 5.16
N LEU A 127 -0.54 -13.84 5.59
CA LEU A 127 0.10 -12.88 4.69
C LEU A 127 1.08 -13.58 3.74
N PRO A 128 1.02 -13.32 2.42
CA PRO A 128 1.93 -13.92 1.47
C PRO A 128 3.38 -13.41 1.66
N PRO A 129 4.40 -14.27 1.47
CA PRO A 129 5.80 -13.87 1.61
C PRO A 129 6.23 -12.88 0.50
N PRO A 130 7.11 -11.91 0.81
CA PRO A 130 7.61 -10.94 -0.16
C PRO A 130 8.69 -11.56 -1.06
N LEU A 131 8.27 -12.26 -2.11
CA LEU A 131 9.15 -13.00 -3.02
C LEU A 131 10.06 -12.12 -3.91
N MET A 132 9.83 -10.81 -3.93
CA MET A 132 10.41 -9.91 -4.93
C MET A 132 11.58 -9.06 -4.43
N ALA A 133 11.91 -9.13 -3.14
CA ALA A 133 13.11 -8.49 -2.59
C ALA A 133 14.40 -9.10 -3.18
N VAL A 134 14.42 -10.43 -3.37
CA VAL A 134 15.58 -11.17 -3.88
C VAL A 134 15.94 -10.80 -5.33
N PRO A 135 15.03 -10.85 -6.32
CA PRO A 135 15.37 -10.53 -7.70
C PRO A 135 15.81 -9.07 -7.89
N VAL A 136 15.20 -8.13 -7.15
CA VAL A 136 15.60 -6.71 -7.20
C VAL A 136 17.01 -6.53 -6.62
N GLY A 137 17.30 -7.14 -5.48
CA GLY A 137 18.65 -7.12 -4.89
C GLY A 137 19.71 -7.75 -5.79
N ALA A 138 19.40 -8.90 -6.38
CA ALA A 138 20.29 -9.57 -7.33
C ALA A 138 20.53 -8.72 -8.60
N GLY A 139 19.48 -8.06 -9.12
CA GLY A 139 19.58 -7.15 -10.25
C GLY A 139 20.45 -5.93 -9.97
N LEU A 140 20.32 -5.31 -8.79
CA LEU A 140 21.20 -4.21 -8.38
C LEU A 140 22.65 -4.66 -8.24
N MET A 141 22.89 -5.84 -7.67
CA MET A 141 24.23 -6.42 -7.58
C MET A 141 24.85 -6.65 -8.97
N LEU A 142 24.07 -7.17 -9.92
CA LEU A 142 24.51 -7.35 -11.30
C LEU A 142 24.90 -6.01 -11.94
N VAL A 143 24.09 -4.96 -11.78
CA VAL A 143 24.42 -3.62 -12.27
C VAL A 143 25.74 -3.11 -11.66
N GLY A 144 25.94 -3.28 -10.35
CA GLY A 144 27.18 -2.91 -9.68
C GLY A 144 28.40 -3.62 -10.27
N VAL A 145 28.31 -4.92 -10.54
CA VAL A 145 29.38 -5.70 -11.18
C VAL A 145 29.65 -5.23 -12.60
N LEU A 146 28.61 -4.99 -13.42
CA LEU A 146 28.77 -4.52 -14.79
C LEU A 146 29.45 -3.15 -14.85
N VAL A 147 29.03 -2.22 -13.99
CA VAL A 147 29.65 -0.89 -13.88
C VAL A 147 31.10 -1.01 -13.44
N LEU A 148 31.40 -1.83 -12.43
CA LEU A 148 32.77 -2.05 -11.95
C LEU A 148 33.67 -2.62 -13.06
N LEU A 149 33.21 -3.64 -13.78
CA LEU A 149 33.95 -4.22 -14.90
C LEU A 149 34.18 -3.18 -16.00
N GLY A 150 33.16 -2.41 -16.36
CA GLY A 150 33.29 -1.38 -17.38
C GLY A 150 34.17 -0.18 -16.99
N LEU A 151 34.46 0.02 -15.70
CA LEU A 151 35.40 1.03 -15.20
C LEU A 151 36.86 0.54 -15.18
N ILE A 152 37.07 -0.76 -14.98
CA ILE A 152 38.42 -1.35 -14.83
C ILE A 152 38.99 -1.79 -16.18
N LEU A 153 38.14 -2.27 -17.09
CA LEU A 153 38.49 -2.69 -18.45
C LEU A 153 38.53 -1.50 -19.42
#